data_AF-A0A6G3XQ97-F1
#
_entry.id   AF-A0A6G3XQ97-F1
#
_cell.length_a   1.000
_cell.length_b   1.000
_cell.length_c   1.000
_cell.angle_alpha   90.00
_cell.angle_beta   90.00
_cell.angle_gamma   90.00
#
_symmetry.space_group_name_H-M   'P 1'
#
loop_
_entity.id
_entity.type
_entity.pdbx_description
1 polymer ?
#
loop_
_entity_poly.entity_id
_entity_poly.type
_entity_poly.pdbx_seq_one_letter_code
_entity_poly.pdbx_strand_id
1 'polypeptide(L)'
;MAAERLVVIGGDAAGMSAASQARRLRGADALEIVAFERGHFTSYSACGIPYWVSGDVEARDDLIARSPEEHRQRDIDLRMRTEVTELDVPGRRVKALDRESGKMYWTGFDKLVIATGARPVRPALPGMDAPGVHGVQTLDDGQALLDSLDAVGSGGERRAVVVGAGYIGVEMAEAMLKRGFEVTVLNRGEQPMA
;
A
#
# COMPACT_ATOMS: atom_id res chain seq x y z
N MET A 1 -3.29 36.13 -7.05
CA MET A 1 -3.59 35.03 -8.00
C MET A 1 -4.00 33.83 -7.18
N ALA A 2 -4.94 33.00 -7.64
CA ALA A 2 -5.26 31.76 -6.93
C ALA A 2 -4.01 30.88 -6.87
N ALA A 3 -3.78 30.19 -5.74
CA ALA A 3 -2.67 29.25 -5.61
C ALA A 3 -2.81 28.16 -6.68
N GLU A 4 -1.69 27.79 -7.32
CA GLU A 4 -1.67 26.64 -8.23
C GLU A 4 -1.99 25.38 -7.43
N ARG A 5 -2.63 24.38 -8.04
CA ARG A 5 -2.98 23.13 -7.36
C ARG A 5 -2.25 21.92 -7.93
N LEU A 6 -1.57 21.20 -7.05
CA LEU A 6 -1.05 19.86 -7.28
C LEU A 6 -2.02 18.82 -6.71
N VAL A 7 -2.51 17.93 -7.57
CA VAL A 7 -3.22 16.72 -7.15
C VAL A 7 -2.28 15.52 -7.22
N VAL A 8 -2.28 14.71 -6.17
CA VAL A 8 -1.52 13.45 -6.07
C VAL A 8 -2.49 12.29 -5.89
N ILE A 9 -2.42 11.28 -6.76
CA ILE A 9 -3.22 10.05 -6.67
C ILE A 9 -2.32 8.92 -6.16
N GLY A 10 -2.60 8.40 -4.98
CA GLY A 10 -1.77 7.44 -4.26
C GLY A 10 -0.92 8.15 -3.22
N GLY A 11 -1.12 7.81 -1.95
CA GLY A 11 -0.53 8.47 -0.78
C GLY A 11 0.50 7.59 -0.06
N ASP A 12 1.23 6.76 -0.78
CA ASP A 12 2.33 5.99 -0.20
C ASP A 12 3.71 6.55 -0.63
N ALA A 13 4.69 5.70 -1.00
CA ALA A 13 6.07 6.12 -1.19
C ALA A 13 6.25 7.24 -2.23
N ALA A 14 5.87 6.99 -3.49
CA ALA A 14 6.12 7.95 -4.58
C ALA A 14 5.27 9.22 -4.44
N GLY A 15 3.98 9.06 -4.14
CA GLY A 15 3.05 10.19 -4.04
C GLY A 15 3.39 11.14 -2.89
N MET A 16 3.63 10.61 -1.69
CA MET A 16 3.94 11.47 -0.55
C MET A 16 5.36 12.01 -0.58
N SER A 17 6.29 11.33 -1.24
CA SER A 17 7.60 11.91 -1.56
C SER A 17 7.46 13.12 -2.48
N ALA A 18 6.68 13.01 -3.56
CA ALA A 18 6.43 14.12 -4.46
C ALA A 18 5.71 15.29 -3.77
N ALA A 19 4.64 15.01 -3.01
CA ALA A 19 3.90 16.01 -2.24
C ALA A 19 4.79 16.75 -1.23
N SER A 20 5.58 16.00 -0.45
CA SER A 20 6.49 16.56 0.56
C SER A 20 7.59 17.42 -0.07
N GLN A 21 8.17 16.98 -1.19
CA GLN A 21 9.18 17.77 -1.89
C GLN A 21 8.58 19.03 -2.52
N ALA A 22 7.39 18.94 -3.11
CA ALA A 22 6.69 20.10 -3.65
C ALA A 22 6.42 21.15 -2.57
N ARG A 23 5.95 20.74 -1.39
CA ARG A 23 5.76 21.62 -0.23
C ARG A 23 7.06 22.26 0.24
N ARG A 24 8.16 21.51 0.28
CA ARG A 24 9.47 22.06 0.69
C ARG A 24 9.97 23.14 -0.26
N LEU A 25 9.65 23.02 -1.55
CA LEU A 25 10.07 23.96 -2.58
C LEU A 25 9.12 25.16 -2.74
N ARG A 26 7.85 25.02 -2.33
CA ARG A 26 6.82 26.04 -2.52
C ARG A 26 5.88 26.13 -1.31
N GLY A 27 5.71 27.35 -0.80
CA GLY A 27 4.80 27.65 0.33
C GLY A 27 3.32 27.38 0.01
N ALA A 28 2.50 27.30 1.07
CA ALA A 28 1.06 27.00 0.97
C ALA A 28 0.25 28.09 0.27
N ASP A 29 0.75 29.32 0.29
CA ASP A 29 0.22 30.47 -0.44
C ASP A 29 0.43 30.36 -1.97
N ALA A 30 1.47 29.65 -2.41
CA ALA A 30 1.81 29.50 -3.82
C ALA A 30 1.31 28.18 -4.43
N LEU A 31 1.23 27.11 -3.64
CA LEU A 31 0.86 25.77 -4.08
C LEU A 31 -0.06 25.08 -3.07
N GLU A 32 -1.30 24.83 -3.48
CA GLU A 32 -2.23 23.92 -2.81
C GLU A 32 -1.87 22.48 -3.20
N ILE A 33 -1.82 21.58 -2.22
CA ILE A 33 -1.52 20.16 -2.45
C ILE A 33 -2.67 19.33 -1.89
N VAL A 34 -3.33 18.57 -2.77
CA VAL A 34 -4.37 17.60 -2.40
C VAL A 34 -3.87 16.21 -2.76
N ALA A 35 -3.82 15.31 -1.78
CA ALA A 35 -3.41 13.93 -1.97
C ALA A 35 -4.56 12.98 -1.63
N PHE A 36 -4.77 11.98 -2.47
CA PHE A 36 -5.79 10.95 -2.28
C PHE A 36 -5.13 9.60 -2.02
N GLU A 37 -5.50 8.97 -0.90
CA GLU A 37 -5.13 7.59 -0.60
C GLU A 37 -6.38 6.76 -0.37
N ARG A 38 -6.48 5.62 -1.05
CA ARG A 38 -7.64 4.74 -0.99
C ARG A 38 -7.63 3.85 0.26
N GLY A 39 -6.44 3.41 0.67
CA GLY A 39 -6.20 2.53 1.80
C GLY A 39 -6.37 3.21 3.16
N HIS A 40 -6.05 2.46 4.21
CA HIS A 40 -6.10 2.95 5.59
C HIS A 40 -4.80 3.63 6.04
N PHE A 41 -3.70 3.44 5.31
CA PHE A 41 -2.36 3.88 5.69
C PHE A 41 -1.68 4.69 4.59
N THR A 42 -0.77 5.56 5.00
CA THR A 42 0.05 6.41 4.14
C THR A 42 1.51 6.26 4.52
N SER A 43 2.41 6.49 3.57
CA SER A 43 3.86 6.64 3.82
C SER A 43 4.44 5.49 4.67
N TYR A 44 4.09 4.25 4.35
CA TYR A 44 4.57 3.08 5.10
C TYR A 44 5.60 2.28 4.32
N SER A 45 6.41 1.51 5.06
CA SER A 45 7.38 0.60 4.50
C SER A 45 6.73 -0.72 4.09
N ALA A 46 6.29 -0.82 2.83
CA ALA A 46 5.77 -2.09 2.29
C ALA A 46 6.83 -3.20 2.31
N CYS A 47 8.10 -2.86 2.10
CA CYS A 47 9.22 -3.82 2.24
C CYS A 47 9.46 -4.28 3.68
N GLY A 48 8.88 -3.59 4.67
CA GLY A 48 8.92 -4.00 6.07
C GLY A 48 7.91 -5.11 6.42
N ILE A 49 6.94 -5.40 5.55
CA ILE A 49 5.87 -6.36 5.84
C ILE A 49 6.41 -7.77 6.13
N PRO A 50 7.38 -8.34 5.38
CA PRO A 50 7.94 -9.66 5.72
C PRO A 50 8.59 -9.69 7.11
N TYR A 51 9.20 -8.59 7.56
CA TYR A 51 9.83 -8.46 8.87
C TYR A 51 8.81 -8.28 10.00
N TRP A 52 7.69 -7.63 9.73
CA TRP A 52 6.56 -7.62 10.66
C TRP A 52 5.91 -9.00 10.75
N VAL A 53 5.74 -9.67 9.61
CA VAL A 53 5.24 -11.03 9.58
C VAL A 53 6.20 -11.96 10.33
N SER A 54 7.51 -11.91 10.13
CA SER A 54 8.45 -12.76 10.86
C SER A 54 8.47 -12.53 12.37
N GLY A 55 8.04 -11.35 12.83
CA GLY A 55 8.14 -10.88 14.21
C GLY A 55 9.42 -10.11 14.51
N ASP A 56 10.25 -9.80 13.51
CA ASP A 56 11.43 -8.93 13.67
C ASP A 56 11.02 -7.45 13.87
N VAL A 57 9.85 -7.05 13.35
CA VAL A 57 9.18 -5.77 13.64
C VAL A 57 7.97 -6.06 14.52
N GLU A 58 7.86 -5.35 15.64
CA GLU A 58 6.87 -5.65 16.69
C GLU A 58 5.45 -5.23 16.28
N ALA A 59 5.27 -3.98 15.85
CA ALA A 59 3.97 -3.44 15.52
C ALA A 59 3.87 -2.99 14.06
N ARG A 60 2.66 -3.10 13.50
CA ARG A 60 2.32 -2.56 12.17
C ARG A 60 2.72 -1.09 12.03
N ASP A 61 2.46 -0.31 13.07
CA ASP A 61 2.61 1.14 13.05
C ASP A 61 4.09 1.56 13.05
N ASP A 62 5.02 0.68 13.45
CA ASP A 62 6.46 0.90 13.31
C ASP A 62 6.92 0.96 11.85
N LEU A 63 6.09 0.44 10.92
CA LEU A 63 6.34 0.55 9.49
C LEU A 63 5.86 1.89 8.91
N ILE A 64 5.10 2.70 9.66
CA ILE A 64 4.53 3.96 9.17
C ILE A 64 5.53 5.09 9.40
N ALA A 65 6.10 5.63 8.33
CA ALA A 65 7.08 6.71 8.42
C ALA A 65 6.46 8.06 8.78
N ARG A 66 5.20 8.30 8.40
CA ARG A 66 4.41 9.48 8.78
C ARG A 66 2.92 9.22 8.82
N SER A 67 2.24 9.80 9.80
CA SER A 67 0.78 9.74 9.92
C SER A 67 0.08 10.70 8.94
N PRO A 68 -1.21 10.49 8.67
CA PRO A 68 -2.01 11.45 7.90
C PRO A 68 -2.03 12.85 8.52
N GLU A 69 -2.07 12.95 9.84
CA GLU A 69 -2.10 14.21 10.58
C GLU A 69 -0.79 14.99 10.42
N GLU A 70 0.35 14.30 10.44
CA GLU A 70 1.66 14.94 10.20
C GLU A 70 1.77 15.53 8.79
N HIS A 71 1.15 14.91 7.78
CA HIS A 71 1.09 15.48 6.43
C HIS A 71 0.18 16.71 6.39
N ARG A 72 -0.99 16.67 7.06
CA ARG A 72 -1.90 17.82 7.14
C ARG A 72 -1.28 19.01 7.88
N GLN A 73 -0.49 18.75 8.92
CA GLN A 73 0.29 19.79 9.61
C GLN A 73 1.36 20.46 8.73
N ARG A 74 1.69 19.87 7.57
CA ARG A 74 2.61 20.42 6.57
C ARG A 74 1.86 21.01 5.37
N ASP A 75 0.60 21.40 5.55
CA ASP A 75 -0.25 21.97 4.50
C ASP A 75 -0.42 21.05 3.28
N ILE A 76 -0.50 19.73 3.51
CA ILE A 76 -0.88 18.75 2.50
C ILE A 76 -2.27 18.23 2.88
N ASP A 77 -3.28 18.55 2.06
CA ASP A 77 -4.65 18.04 2.24
C ASP A 77 -4.69 16.56 1.82
N LEU A 78 -4.25 15.68 2.73
CA LEU A 78 -4.30 14.25 2.55
C LEU A 78 -5.66 13.69 2.97
N ARG A 79 -6.35 13.11 1.98
CA ARG A 79 -7.66 12.49 2.11
C ARG A 79 -7.50 10.98 2.04
N MET A 80 -7.53 10.36 3.22
CA MET A 80 -7.54 8.90 3.38
C MET A 80 -8.89 8.34 2.94
N ARG A 81 -8.96 7.02 2.74
CA ARG A 81 -10.20 6.32 2.35
C ARG A 81 -10.87 6.93 1.12
N THR A 82 -10.10 7.56 0.23
CA THR A 82 -10.61 8.28 -0.93
C THR A 82 -9.99 7.72 -2.19
N GLU A 83 -10.82 7.13 -3.06
CA GLU A 83 -10.38 6.57 -4.33
C GLU A 83 -10.66 7.54 -5.47
N VAL A 84 -9.63 7.88 -6.25
CA VAL A 84 -9.86 8.52 -7.55
C VAL A 84 -10.33 7.48 -8.55
N THR A 85 -11.53 7.67 -9.10
CA THR A 85 -12.19 6.72 -9.99
C THR A 85 -12.17 7.15 -11.45
N GLU A 86 -12.04 8.45 -11.72
CA GLU A 86 -12.03 9.00 -13.09
C GLU A 86 -11.02 10.16 -13.20
N LEU A 87 -10.35 10.24 -14.35
CA LEU A 87 -9.46 11.34 -14.74
C LEU A 87 -10.00 12.02 -16.01
N ASP A 88 -10.38 13.29 -15.89
CA ASP A 88 -10.80 14.16 -16.99
C ASP A 88 -9.64 15.08 -17.36
N VAL A 89 -8.86 14.68 -18.38
CA VAL A 89 -7.67 15.43 -18.84
C VAL A 89 -8.06 16.76 -19.48
N PRO A 90 -9.04 16.85 -20.41
CA PRO A 90 -9.46 18.12 -20.98
C PRO A 90 -10.01 19.10 -19.92
N GLY A 91 -10.80 18.60 -18.97
CA GLY A 91 -11.35 19.39 -17.87
C GLY A 91 -10.39 19.61 -16.69
N ARG A 92 -9.18 19.04 -16.74
CA ARG A 92 -8.13 19.09 -15.70
C ARG A 92 -8.65 18.82 -14.29
N ARG A 93 -9.33 17.70 -14.12
CA ARG A 93 -9.93 17.32 -12.83
C ARG A 93 -9.98 15.81 -12.63
N VAL A 94 -10.01 15.40 -11.37
CA VAL A 94 -10.19 14.01 -10.96
C VAL A 94 -11.49 13.85 -10.20
N LYS A 95 -12.19 12.73 -10.40
CA LYS A 95 -13.36 12.36 -9.63
C LYS A 95 -12.93 11.46 -8.50
N ALA A 96 -13.19 11.88 -7.27
CA ALA A 96 -12.85 11.17 -6.06
C ALA A 96 -14.13 10.62 -5.42
N LEU A 97 -14.07 9.37 -4.95
CA LEU A 97 -15.05 8.70 -4.12
C LEU A 97 -14.50 8.61 -2.70
N ASP A 98 -15.11 9.33 -1.77
CA ASP A 98 -14.93 9.10 -0.34
C ASP A 98 -15.63 7.78 0.02
N ARG A 99 -14.86 6.79 0.45
CA ARG A 99 -15.35 5.43 0.73
C ARG A 99 -16.04 5.32 2.09
N GLU A 100 -15.89 6.31 2.97
CA GLU A 100 -16.61 6.35 4.25
C GLU A 100 -18.00 6.95 4.05
N SER A 101 -18.10 8.10 3.37
CA SER A 101 -19.39 8.77 3.16
C SER A 101 -20.14 8.32 1.90
N GLY A 102 -19.47 7.65 0.96
CA GLY A 102 -20.00 7.32 -0.36
C GLY A 102 -20.11 8.51 -1.31
N LYS A 103 -19.65 9.70 -0.90
CA LYS A 103 -19.77 10.92 -1.69
C LYS A 103 -18.76 10.93 -2.83
N MET A 104 -19.24 11.26 -4.03
CA MET A 104 -18.40 11.55 -5.18
C MET A 104 -18.28 13.06 -5.41
N TYR A 105 -17.07 13.53 -5.75
CA TYR A 105 -16.83 14.93 -6.07
C TYR A 105 -15.66 15.11 -7.02
N TRP A 106 -15.65 16.23 -7.76
CA TRP A 106 -14.57 16.60 -8.66
C TRP A 106 -13.56 17.50 -7.95
N THR A 107 -12.27 17.25 -8.19
CA THR A 107 -11.16 18.11 -7.73
C THR A 107 -10.34 18.52 -8.95
N GLY A 108 -10.32 19.82 -9.27
CA GLY A 108 -9.49 20.37 -10.33
C GLY A 108 -8.00 20.30 -9.98
N PHE A 109 -7.13 20.37 -10.98
CA PHE A 109 -5.68 20.43 -10.80
C PHE A 109 -4.99 21.28 -11.89
N ASP A 110 -3.84 21.84 -11.57
CA ASP A 110 -2.91 22.41 -12.55
C ASP A 110 -1.77 21.43 -12.85
N LYS A 111 -1.38 20.65 -11.82
CA LYS A 111 -0.40 19.57 -11.89
C LYS A 111 -0.99 18.30 -11.33
N LEU A 112 -0.70 17.17 -11.96
CA LEU A 112 -1.15 15.85 -11.54
C LEU A 112 0.04 14.91 -11.38
N VAL A 113 0.10 14.20 -10.25
CA VAL A 113 1.00 13.07 -10.03
C VAL A 113 0.15 11.82 -9.88
N ILE A 114 0.40 10.82 -10.74
CA ILE A 114 -0.22 9.50 -10.64
C ILE A 114 0.81 8.55 -10.02
N ALA A 115 0.56 8.15 -8.78
CA ALA A 115 1.42 7.32 -7.94
C ALA A 115 0.62 6.15 -7.33
N THR A 116 -0.28 5.55 -8.11
CA THR A 116 -1.22 4.50 -7.67
C THR A 116 -0.58 3.15 -7.36
N GLY A 117 0.74 3.02 -7.52
CA GLY A 117 1.47 1.79 -7.28
C GLY A 117 1.06 0.63 -8.20
N ALA A 118 1.15 -0.58 -7.67
CA ALA A 118 0.82 -1.83 -8.35
C ALA A 118 -0.08 -2.71 -7.47
N ARG A 119 -0.58 -3.82 -8.03
CA ARG A 119 -1.32 -4.86 -7.30
C ARG A 119 -0.68 -6.22 -7.57
N PRO A 120 -0.69 -7.15 -6.59
CA PRO A 120 -0.22 -8.51 -6.82
C PRO A 120 -0.96 -9.17 -7.97
N VAL A 121 -0.22 -9.86 -8.83
CA VAL A 121 -0.81 -10.69 -9.88
C VAL A 121 -1.46 -11.90 -9.23
N ARG A 122 -2.78 -12.05 -9.39
CA ARG A 122 -3.53 -13.24 -8.97
C ARG A 122 -3.86 -14.08 -10.22
N PRO A 123 -3.27 -15.27 -10.40
CA PRO A 123 -3.55 -16.09 -11.57
C PRO A 123 -4.98 -16.64 -11.53
N ALA A 124 -5.62 -16.76 -12.68
CA ALA A 124 -6.99 -17.26 -12.81
C ALA A 124 -7.02 -18.80 -12.64
N LEU A 125 -6.88 -19.26 -11.40
CA LEU A 125 -6.89 -20.68 -11.04
C LEU A 125 -8.09 -21.01 -10.14
N PRO A 126 -8.66 -22.22 -10.25
CA PRO A 126 -9.67 -22.68 -9.29
C PRO A 126 -9.13 -22.58 -7.84
N GLY A 127 -9.91 -21.98 -6.94
CA GLY A 127 -9.55 -21.84 -5.53
C GLY A 127 -8.64 -20.65 -5.19
N MET A 128 -8.36 -19.73 -6.14
CA MET A 128 -7.53 -18.55 -5.89
C MET A 128 -8.06 -17.60 -4.80
N ASP A 129 -9.36 -17.65 -4.51
CA ASP A 129 -10.03 -16.86 -3.47
C ASP A 129 -10.29 -17.66 -2.18
N ALA A 130 -9.66 -18.82 -2.01
CA ALA A 130 -9.79 -19.61 -0.78
C ALA A 130 -9.23 -18.84 0.43
N PRO A 131 -9.78 -19.02 1.65
CA PRO A 131 -9.39 -18.23 2.83
C PRO A 131 -7.89 -18.25 3.20
N GLY A 132 -7.16 -19.30 2.82
CA GLY A 132 -5.72 -19.43 3.07
C GLY A 132 -4.82 -18.85 1.96
N VAL A 133 -5.38 -18.23 0.92
CA VAL A 133 -4.62 -17.67 -0.20
C VAL A 133 -4.46 -16.16 -0.04
N HIS A 134 -3.25 -15.75 0.33
CA HIS A 134 -2.90 -14.37 0.62
C HIS A 134 -2.00 -13.79 -0.47
N GLY A 135 -2.26 -12.52 -0.83
CA GLY A 135 -1.25 -11.66 -1.44
C GLY A 135 -0.62 -10.81 -0.35
N VAL A 136 0.58 -10.27 -0.57
CA VAL A 136 1.23 -9.37 0.39
C VAL A 136 1.74 -8.14 -0.35
N GLN A 137 1.07 -6.99 -0.17
CA GLN A 137 1.44 -5.72 -0.79
C GLN A 137 1.21 -4.51 0.12
N THR A 138 0.19 -4.59 0.97
CA THR A 138 -0.26 -3.51 1.88
C THR A 138 -0.21 -3.96 3.34
N LEU A 139 -0.25 -3.01 4.28
CA LEU A 139 -0.37 -3.34 5.70
C LEU A 139 -1.66 -4.09 6.03
N ASP A 140 -2.74 -3.83 5.29
CA ASP A 140 -4.00 -4.59 5.40
C ASP A 140 -3.79 -6.06 5.00
N ASP A 141 -3.04 -6.32 3.93
CA ASP A 141 -2.68 -7.68 3.52
C ASP A 141 -1.80 -8.38 4.57
N GLY A 142 -0.84 -7.66 5.14
CA GLY A 142 0.02 -8.15 6.22
C GLY A 142 -0.80 -8.54 7.46
N GLN A 143 -1.75 -7.71 7.85
CA GLN A 143 -2.66 -8.02 8.96
C GLN A 143 -3.52 -9.24 8.67
N ALA A 144 -4.12 -9.32 7.48
CA ALA A 144 -4.96 -10.46 7.09
C ALA A 144 -4.17 -11.79 7.09
N LEU A 145 -2.92 -11.76 6.65
CA LEU A 145 -2.03 -12.90 6.75
C LEU A 145 -1.75 -13.28 8.20
N LEU A 146 -1.40 -12.32 9.06
CA LEU A 146 -1.14 -12.56 10.48
C LEU A 146 -2.36 -13.18 11.18
N ASP A 147 -3.55 -12.62 10.97
CA ASP A 147 -4.80 -13.15 11.51
C ASP A 147 -5.03 -14.60 11.08
N SER A 148 -4.74 -14.91 9.81
CA SER A 148 -4.83 -16.27 9.27
C SER A 148 -3.81 -17.22 9.89
N LEU A 149 -2.59 -16.75 10.19
CA LEU A 149 -1.56 -17.57 10.81
C LEU A 149 -1.88 -17.84 12.28
N ASP A 150 -2.42 -16.85 12.99
CA ASP A 150 -2.83 -16.98 14.38
C ASP A 150 -4.01 -17.95 14.53
N ALA A 151 -4.94 -17.94 13.57
CA ALA A 151 -6.07 -18.87 13.52
C ALA A 151 -5.67 -20.34 13.30
N VAL A 152 -4.52 -20.61 12.65
CA VAL A 152 -3.97 -21.97 12.51
C VAL A 152 -3.46 -22.50 13.86
N GLY A 153 -3.10 -21.60 14.78
CA GLY A 153 -2.59 -21.95 16.12
C GLY A 153 -1.19 -22.56 16.09
N SER A 154 -0.74 -23.04 17.24
CA SER A 154 0.60 -23.62 17.44
C SER A 154 0.60 -25.15 17.65
N GLY A 155 -0.56 -25.80 17.52
CA GLY A 155 -0.72 -27.24 17.72
C GLY A 155 -0.57 -28.03 16.42
N GLY A 156 0.54 -28.76 16.26
CA GLY A 156 0.76 -29.67 15.14
C GLY A 156 1.69 -29.13 14.04
N GLU A 157 1.85 -29.91 12.97
CA GLU A 157 2.68 -29.55 11.82
C GLU A 157 2.04 -28.41 11.03
N ARG A 158 2.77 -27.30 10.89
CA ARG A 158 2.32 -26.11 10.17
C ARG A 158 3.05 -26.01 8.84
N ARG A 159 2.30 -25.93 7.75
CA ARG A 159 2.84 -25.91 6.39
C ARG A 159 2.41 -24.65 5.65
N ALA A 160 3.34 -24.03 4.95
CA ALA A 160 3.09 -22.89 4.08
C ALA A 160 3.62 -23.17 2.68
N VAL A 161 2.89 -22.69 1.67
CA VAL A 161 3.33 -22.72 0.28
C VAL A 161 3.50 -21.28 -0.19
N VAL A 162 4.72 -20.92 -0.59
CA VAL A 162 5.01 -19.64 -1.22
C VAL A 162 5.03 -19.82 -2.73
N VAL A 163 4.21 -19.06 -3.45
CA VAL A 163 4.13 -19.11 -4.91
C VAL A 163 4.86 -17.91 -5.51
N GLY A 164 5.97 -18.20 -6.19
CA GLY A 164 6.91 -17.23 -6.75
C GLY A 164 8.18 -17.13 -5.91
N ALA A 165 9.35 -17.23 -6.56
CA ALA A 165 10.65 -17.13 -5.90
C ALA A 165 11.43 -15.86 -6.32
N GLY A 166 10.71 -14.74 -6.49
CA GLY A 166 11.31 -13.41 -6.50
C GLY A 166 11.59 -12.92 -5.08
N TYR A 167 12.12 -11.69 -4.93
CA TYR A 167 12.57 -11.19 -3.63
C TYR A 167 11.50 -11.26 -2.53
N ILE A 168 10.27 -10.80 -2.81
CA ILE A 168 9.14 -10.88 -1.86
C ILE A 168 8.87 -12.33 -1.44
N GLY A 169 8.87 -13.26 -2.40
CA GLY A 169 8.62 -14.67 -2.11
C GLY A 169 9.70 -15.28 -1.22
N VAL A 170 10.97 -14.96 -1.47
CA VAL A 170 12.09 -15.42 -0.63
C VAL A 170 12.01 -14.83 0.78
N GLU A 171 11.74 -13.53 0.91
CA GLU A 171 11.56 -12.87 2.21
C GLU A 171 10.37 -13.47 2.99
N MET A 172 9.25 -13.72 2.31
CA MET A 172 8.09 -14.36 2.94
C MET A 172 8.36 -15.82 3.32
N ALA A 173 9.13 -16.56 2.53
CA ALA A 173 9.54 -17.92 2.88
C ALA A 173 10.39 -17.92 4.17
N GLU A 174 11.34 -16.99 4.28
CA GLU A 174 12.11 -16.79 5.52
C GLU A 174 11.20 -16.42 6.70
N ALA A 175 10.25 -15.49 6.51
CA ALA A 175 9.32 -15.08 7.55
C ALA A 175 8.47 -16.25 8.07
N MET A 176 8.00 -17.14 7.17
CA MET A 176 7.25 -18.34 7.55
C MET A 176 8.13 -19.37 8.29
N LEU A 177 9.39 -19.55 7.87
CA LEU A 177 10.35 -20.40 8.58
C LEU A 177 10.61 -19.90 10.00
N LYS A 178 10.79 -18.58 10.20
CA LYS A 178 10.94 -17.96 11.53
C LYS A 178 9.72 -18.19 12.43
N ARG A 179 8.52 -18.26 11.84
CA ARG A 179 7.28 -18.63 12.56
C ARG A 179 7.16 -20.12 12.86
N GLY A 180 8.09 -20.96 12.40
CA GLY A 180 8.08 -22.41 12.62
C GLY A 180 7.12 -23.16 11.70
N PHE A 181 6.94 -22.69 10.47
CA PHE A 181 6.28 -23.44 9.39
C PHE A 181 7.31 -24.25 8.61
N GLU A 182 6.92 -25.42 8.12
CA GLU A 182 7.57 -26.07 6.99
C GLU A 182 7.14 -25.35 5.70
N VAL A 183 8.11 -24.92 4.90
CA VAL A 183 7.85 -24.04 3.75
C VAL A 183 8.23 -24.72 2.44
N THR A 184 7.27 -24.79 1.52
CA THR A 184 7.51 -25.16 0.12
C THR A 184 7.46 -23.91 -0.74
N VAL A 185 8.54 -23.65 -1.49
CA VAL A 185 8.56 -22.55 -2.48
C VAL A 185 8.32 -23.14 -3.88
N LEU A 186 7.29 -22.65 -4.55
CA LEU A 186 6.98 -22.99 -5.94
C LEU A 186 7.39 -21.86 -6.86
N ASN A 187 8.27 -22.14 -7.82
CA ASN A 187 8.68 -21.17 -8.83
C ASN A 187 8.44 -21.73 -10.23
N ARG A 188 7.99 -20.87 -11.15
CA ARG A 188 7.82 -21.28 -12.55
C ARG A 188 9.17 -21.41 -13.28
N GLY A 189 10.14 -20.55 -12.95
CA GLY A 189 11.47 -20.58 -13.54
C GLY A 189 12.35 -21.66 -12.93
N GLU A 190 13.42 -22.02 -13.65
CA GLU A 190 14.38 -23.03 -13.20
C GLU A 190 15.14 -22.64 -11.93
N GLN A 191 15.30 -21.33 -11.69
CA GLN A 191 16.07 -20.78 -10.58
C GLN A 191 15.28 -19.69 -9.84
N PRO A 192 15.43 -19.57 -8.51
CA PRO A 192 14.93 -18.42 -7.76
C PRO A 192 15.74 -17.16 -8.11
N MET A 193 15.14 -15.99 -7.95
CA MET A 193 15.78 -14.67 -8.15
C MET A 193 16.35 -14.40 -9.56
N ALA A 194 15.91 -15.17 -10.57
CA ALA A 194 16.31 -15.02 -11.97
C ALA A 194 15.34 -14.13 -12.77
#